data_AF-A0A1Y2B318-F1
#
_entry.id   AF-A0A1Y2B318-F1
#
_cell.length_a   1.000
_cell.length_b   1.000
_cell.length_c   1.000
_cell.angle_alpha   90.00
_cell.angle_beta   90.00
_cell.angle_gamma   90.00
#
_symmetry.space_group_name_H-M   'P 1'
#
loop_
_entity.id
_entity.type
_entity.pdbx_description
1 polymer ?
#
loop_
_entity_poly.entity_id
_entity_poly.type
_entity_poly.pdbx_seq_one_letter_code
_entity_poly.pdbx_strand_id
1 'polypeptide(L)'
;MSLLDKSNPALHLYLLPDPFQVLKYPPTTRIPQSIISNPDYTFLSLTRTPVELSIVYSSSSSSSPSPSSASSPSPTSKELDHSLIEELGKPEETGPEWRCIRVQGPMEHSMVGIMASLTAPLRDCQH
;
A
#
# COMPACT_ATOMS: atom_id res chain seq x y z
N MET A 1 5.55 27.67 16.81
CA MET A 1 5.38 26.58 15.82
C MET A 1 6.49 26.75 14.80
N SER A 2 7.40 25.78 14.68
CA SER A 2 8.44 25.82 13.66
C SER A 2 7.76 25.81 12.28
N LEU A 3 8.10 26.76 11.43
CA LEU A 3 7.60 26.83 10.06
C LEU A 3 8.14 25.61 9.32
N LEU A 4 7.26 24.83 8.68
CA LEU A 4 7.69 23.67 7.90
C LEU A 4 8.61 24.15 6.77
N ASP A 5 9.89 23.81 6.83
CA ASP A 5 10.83 24.13 5.76
C ASP A 5 10.55 23.21 4.55
N LYS A 6 9.76 23.71 3.61
CA LYS A 6 9.38 23.00 2.37
C LYS A 6 10.57 22.71 1.45
N SER A 7 11.72 23.33 1.68
CA SER A 7 12.96 23.05 0.94
C SER A 7 13.73 21.86 1.50
N ASN A 8 13.30 21.31 2.64
CA ASN A 8 13.93 20.15 3.25
C ASN A 8 13.75 18.90 2.35
N PRO A 9 14.84 18.23 1.93
CA PRO A 9 14.75 17.02 1.10
C PRO A 9 14.01 15.86 1.80
N ALA A 10 13.87 15.89 3.13
CA ALA A 10 13.03 14.97 3.88
C ALA A 10 11.52 15.17 3.63
N LEU A 11 11.11 16.20 2.89
CA LEU A 11 9.74 16.42 2.44
C LEU A 11 9.57 16.21 0.93
N HIS A 12 10.56 15.61 0.25
CA HIS A 12 10.38 15.14 -1.11
C HIS A 12 9.44 13.92 -1.12
N LEU A 13 8.26 14.12 -1.68
CA LEU A 13 7.20 13.13 -1.78
C LEU A 13 7.22 12.47 -3.15
N TYR A 14 7.25 11.14 -3.18
CA TYR A 14 7.09 10.34 -4.38
C TYR A 14 5.72 9.68 -4.38
N LEU A 15 4.95 9.92 -5.42
CA LEU A 15 3.76 9.11 -5.68
C LEU A 15 4.19 7.79 -6.31
N LEU A 16 3.87 6.67 -5.67
CA LEU A 16 4.15 5.35 -6.23
C LEU A 16 3.22 5.09 -7.42
N PRO A 17 3.71 4.41 -8.48
CA PRO A 17 2.96 4.24 -9.72
C PRO A 17 1.74 3.34 -9.52
N ASP A 18 1.89 2.27 -8.74
CA ASP A 18 0.87 1.26 -8.59
C ASP A 18 -0.30 1.75 -7.72
N PRO A 19 -1.55 1.36 -8.02
CA PRO A 19 -2.65 1.44 -7.08
C PRO A 19 -2.49 0.43 -5.95
N PHE A 20 -3.14 0.72 -4.82
CA PHE A 20 -3.10 -0.10 -3.61
C PHE A 20 -4.49 -0.48 -3.18
N GLN A 21 -4.65 -1.68 -2.66
CA GLN A 21 -5.89 -2.17 -2.10
C GLN A 21 -5.73 -2.41 -0.60
N VAL A 22 -6.77 -2.05 0.16
CA VAL A 22 -6.84 -2.30 1.61
C VAL A 22 -7.96 -3.30 1.87
N LEU A 23 -7.64 -4.40 2.55
CA LEU A 23 -8.57 -5.45 2.94
C LEU A 23 -8.61 -5.58 4.45
N LYS A 24 -9.81 -5.79 4.98
CA LYS A 24 -10.06 -6.06 6.40
C LYS A 24 -10.55 -7.48 6.60
N TYR A 25 -9.94 -8.14 7.58
CA TYR A 25 -10.26 -9.49 8.01
C TYR A 25 -10.43 -9.56 9.54
N PRO A 26 -11.10 -10.60 10.05
CA PRO A 26 -11.12 -10.90 11.48
C PRO A 26 -9.70 -11.01 12.08
N PRO A 27 -9.52 -10.65 13.35
CA PRO A 27 -8.21 -10.73 14.02
C PRO A 27 -7.71 -12.18 14.20
N THR A 28 -8.58 -13.17 13.98
CA THR A 28 -8.28 -14.61 14.04
C THR A 28 -7.91 -15.21 12.69
N THR A 29 -8.07 -14.47 11.59
CA THR A 29 -7.73 -14.94 10.25
C THR A 29 -6.27 -15.36 10.20
N ARG A 30 -5.99 -16.60 9.79
CA ARG A 30 -4.62 -17.09 9.65
C ARG A 30 -4.06 -16.54 8.34
N ILE A 31 -2.80 -16.12 8.35
CA ILE A 31 -2.10 -15.69 7.14
C ILE A 31 -1.32 -16.89 6.60
N PRO A 32 -1.67 -17.42 5.41
CA PRO A 32 -0.89 -18.45 4.73
C PRO A 32 0.51 -17.97 4.40
N GLN A 33 1.48 -18.88 4.43
CA GLN A 33 2.88 -18.57 4.12
C GLN A 33 3.05 -18.16 2.64
N SER A 34 2.22 -18.70 1.76
CA SER A 34 2.13 -18.36 0.33
C SER A 34 1.97 -16.85 0.14
N ILE A 35 1.13 -16.17 0.92
CA ILE A 35 0.91 -14.72 0.83
C ILE A 35 2.17 -13.93 1.22
N ILE A 36 2.83 -14.36 2.29
CA ILE A 36 4.04 -13.69 2.82
C ILE A 36 5.22 -13.86 1.87
N SER A 37 5.32 -15.04 1.24
CA SER A 37 6.41 -15.43 0.36
C SER A 37 6.12 -15.20 -1.12
N ASN A 38 4.96 -14.62 -1.46
CA ASN A 38 4.59 -14.38 -2.85
C ASN A 38 5.52 -13.30 -3.45
N PRO A 39 6.34 -13.64 -4.46
CA PRO A 39 7.30 -12.71 -5.06
C PRO A 39 6.62 -11.65 -5.95
N ASP A 40 5.35 -11.83 -6.30
CA ASP A 40 4.63 -10.95 -7.21
C ASP A 40 4.13 -9.66 -6.51
N TYR A 41 4.12 -9.63 -5.17
CA TYR A 41 3.87 -8.39 -4.43
C TYR A 41 5.08 -7.47 -4.50
N THR A 42 4.93 -6.32 -5.16
CA THR A 42 5.91 -5.23 -5.06
C THR A 42 5.83 -4.51 -3.72
N PHE A 43 4.68 -4.58 -3.04
CA PHE A 43 4.45 -4.10 -1.69
C PHE A 43 3.42 -4.98 -0.99
N LEU A 44 3.70 -5.31 0.28
CA LEU A 44 2.78 -5.99 1.17
C LEU A 44 2.95 -5.44 2.60
N SER A 45 1.85 -4.98 3.20
CA SER A 45 1.75 -4.63 4.61
C SER A 45 0.69 -5.48 5.28
N LEU A 46 1.09 -6.12 6.38
CA LEU A 46 0.21 -6.94 7.21
C LEU A 46 0.22 -6.34 8.60
N THR A 47 -0.91 -5.82 9.04
CA THR A 47 -1.06 -5.25 10.38
C THR A 47 -2.14 -6.00 11.12
N ARG A 48 -1.78 -6.64 12.24
CA ARG A 48 -2.73 -7.33 13.11
C ARG A 48 -2.86 -6.58 14.42
N THR A 49 -4.11 -6.34 14.81
CA THR A 49 -4.49 -5.82 16.12
C THR A 49 -5.38 -6.86 16.81
N PRO A 50 -5.74 -6.65 18.10
CA PRO A 50 -6.75 -7.48 18.75
C PRO A 50 -8.15 -7.41 18.09
N VAL A 51 -8.40 -6.41 17.24
CA VAL A 51 -9.72 -6.12 16.67
C VAL A 51 -9.81 -6.57 15.21
N GLU A 52 -8.71 -6.53 14.46
CA GLU A 52 -8.72 -6.88 13.03
C GLU A 52 -7.34 -7.32 12.53
N LEU A 53 -7.34 -7.95 11.35
CA LEU A 53 -6.20 -8.07 10.47
C LEU A 53 -6.44 -7.18 9.24
N SER A 54 -5.57 -6.20 9.01
CA SER A 54 -5.58 -5.40 7.79
C SER A 54 -4.44 -5.79 6.87
N ILE A 55 -4.75 -5.96 5.58
CA ILE A 55 -3.78 -6.28 4.52
C ILE A 55 -3.79 -5.13 3.52
N VAL A 56 -2.61 -4.60 3.21
CA VAL A 56 -2.42 -3.61 2.15
C VAL A 56 -1.42 -4.17 1.14
N TYR A 57 -1.79 -4.22 -0.13
CA TYR A 57 -0.91 -4.66 -1.19
C TYR A 57 -1.00 -3.74 -2.41
N SER A 58 0.06 -3.72 -3.20
CA SER A 58 0.05 -3.07 -4.51
C SER A 58 -0.63 -3.97 -5.54
N SER A 59 -1.52 -3.36 -6.33
CA SER A 59 -2.15 -4.01 -7.46
C SER A 59 -1.42 -3.56 -8.72
N SER A 60 -0.51 -4.37 -9.24
CA SER A 60 0.27 -4.05 -10.43
C SER A 60 -0.63 -3.95 -11.66
N SER A 61 -1.08 -2.75 -12.01
CA SER A 61 -1.81 -2.52 -13.25
C SER A 61 -0.82 -2.53 -14.42
N SER A 62 -0.62 -3.68 -15.04
CA SER A 62 0.19 -3.81 -16.25
C SER A 62 -0.52 -3.20 -17.47
N SER A 63 -0.80 -1.90 -17.47
CA SER A 63 -1.27 -1.18 -18.66
C SER A 63 -0.10 -0.59 -19.43
N SER A 64 0.68 -1.46 -20.10
CA SER A 64 1.44 -1.08 -21.29
C SER A 64 1.08 -2.07 -22.41
N PRO A 65 0.37 -1.65 -23.47
CA PRO A 65 0.18 -2.50 -24.63
C PRO A 65 1.46 -2.48 -25.45
N SER A 66 2.41 -3.35 -25.12
CA SER A 66 3.57 -3.61 -25.96
C SER A 66 3.28 -4.85 -26.81
N PRO A 67 3.17 -4.75 -28.14
CA PRO A 67 3.08 -5.94 -28.96
C PRO A 67 4.49 -6.55 -29.05
N SER A 68 4.52 -7.89 -29.09
CA SER A 68 5.65 -8.75 -29.51
C SER A 68 6.47 -9.42 -28.40
N SER A 69 6.30 -10.74 -28.36
CA SER A 69 7.27 -11.81 -28.05
C SER A 69 7.64 -12.15 -26.59
N ALA A 70 7.17 -13.35 -26.21
CA ALA A 70 7.79 -14.35 -25.33
C ALA A 70 7.70 -14.21 -23.79
N SER A 71 6.56 -14.71 -23.28
CA SER A 71 6.43 -15.67 -22.16
C SER A 71 7.21 -15.45 -20.85
N SER A 72 6.57 -14.74 -19.92
CA SER A 72 6.36 -15.22 -18.55
C SER A 72 5.02 -14.63 -18.05
N PRO A 73 4.10 -15.44 -17.49
CA PRO A 73 2.86 -14.90 -16.95
C PRO A 73 3.17 -14.22 -15.62
N SER A 74 3.36 -12.90 -15.63
CA SER A 74 3.24 -12.11 -14.41
C SER A 74 1.75 -12.03 -14.06
N PRO A 75 1.33 -12.39 -12.83
CA PRO A 75 -0.07 -12.38 -12.47
C PRO A 75 -0.62 -10.96 -12.58
N THR A 76 -1.78 -10.86 -13.22
CA THR A 76 -2.47 -9.57 -13.35
C THR A 76 -3.11 -9.17 -12.02
N SER A 77 -3.33 -7.87 -11.78
CA SER A 77 -4.04 -7.34 -10.59
C SER A 77 -5.23 -8.20 -10.12
N LYS A 78 -6.12 -8.58 -11.04
CA LYS A 78 -7.32 -9.36 -10.72
C LYS A 78 -7.01 -10.78 -10.26
N GLU A 79 -5.91 -11.36 -10.76
CA GLU A 79 -5.48 -12.72 -10.42
C GLU A 79 -4.88 -12.79 -9.02
N LEU A 80 -4.12 -11.77 -8.61
CA LEU A 80 -3.63 -11.61 -7.24
C LEU A 80 -4.80 -11.47 -6.25
N ASP A 81 -5.80 -10.66 -6.60
CA ASP A 81 -7.02 -10.51 -5.78
C ASP A 81 -7.74 -11.86 -5.59
N HIS A 82 -7.89 -12.63 -6.68
CA HIS A 82 -8.50 -13.95 -6.62
C HIS A 82 -7.69 -14.94 -5.77
N SER A 83 -6.37 -14.99 -5.96
CA SER A 83 -5.49 -15.86 -5.17
C SER A 83 -5.54 -15.54 -3.66
N LEU A 84 -5.51 -14.25 -3.30
CA LEU A 84 -5.65 -13.81 -1.91
C LEU A 84 -6.98 -14.23 -1.29
N ILE A 85 -8.08 -13.98 -2.02
CA ILE A 85 -9.44 -14.27 -1.54
C ILE A 85 -9.67 -15.79 -1.46
N GLU A 86 -9.10 -16.57 -2.37
CA GLU A 86 -9.17 -18.04 -2.29
C GLU A 86 -8.44 -18.58 -1.06
N GLU A 87 -7.27 -18.02 -0.73
CA GLU A 87 -6.47 -18.51 0.39
C GLU A 87 -6.95 -18.00 1.77
N LEU A 88 -7.34 -16.74 1.88
CA LEU A 88 -7.79 -16.12 3.13
C LEU A 88 -9.31 -16.20 3.35
N GLY A 89 -10.06 -16.51 2.29
CA GLY A 89 -11.49 -16.29 2.23
C GLY A 89 -11.85 -14.84 1.90
N LYS A 90 -13.16 -14.61 1.85
CA LYS A 90 -13.73 -13.29 1.58
C LYS A 90 -13.42 -12.31 2.73
N PRO A 91 -12.91 -11.10 2.44
CA PRO A 91 -12.73 -10.07 3.46
C PRO A 91 -14.07 -9.57 4.02
N GLU A 92 -14.05 -9.04 5.25
CA GLU A 92 -15.20 -8.35 5.83
C GLU A 92 -15.47 -7.03 5.13
N GLU A 93 -14.40 -6.34 4.75
CA GLU A 93 -14.46 -5.05 4.06
C GLU A 93 -13.29 -4.91 3.08
N THR A 94 -13.60 -4.36 1.92
CA THR A 94 -12.65 -3.97 0.89
C THR A 94 -12.72 -2.46 0.76
N GLY A 95 -11.62 -1.76 1.08
CA GLY A 95 -11.54 -0.31 0.96
C GLY A 95 -11.57 0.16 -0.51
N PRO A 96 -11.60 1.48 -0.75
CA PRO A 96 -11.39 2.01 -2.09
C PRO A 96 -9.97 1.74 -2.59
N GLU A 97 -9.72 2.00 -3.88
CA GLU A 97 -8.38 2.00 -4.43
C GLU A 97 -7.59 3.21 -3.89
N TRP A 98 -6.35 2.98 -3.45
CA TRP A 98 -5.47 3.99 -2.87
C TRP A 98 -4.25 4.26 -3.75
N ARG A 99 -3.65 5.44 -3.55
CA ARG A 99 -2.30 5.75 -4.04
C ARG A 99 -1.36 5.96 -2.87
N CYS A 100 -0.17 5.42 -2.97
CA CYS A 100 0.83 5.51 -1.91
C CYS A 100 1.81 6.66 -2.16
N ILE A 101 2.09 7.43 -1.11
CA ILE A 101 3.11 8.48 -1.12
C ILE A 101 4.29 8.01 -0.25
N ARG A 102 5.48 7.98 -0.83
CA ARG A 102 6.72 7.65 -0.14
C ARG A 102 7.54 8.92 0.10
N VAL A 103 8.02 9.10 1.32
CA VAL A 103 8.95 10.17 1.69
C VAL A 103 10.38 9.75 1.35
N GLN A 104 11.17 10.64 0.72
CA GLN A 104 12.53 10.32 0.24
C GLN A 104 13.57 10.19 1.35
N GLY A 105 13.60 11.16 2.28
CA GLY A 105 14.75 11.40 3.13
C GLY A 105 14.84 10.49 4.36
N PRO A 106 16.02 10.41 5.01
CA PRO A 106 16.13 9.78 6.31
C PRO A 106 15.27 10.57 7.31
N MET A 107 14.22 9.93 7.82
CA MET A 107 13.35 10.54 8.81
C MET A 107 13.95 10.30 10.18
N GLU A 108 14.55 11.32 10.79
CA GLU A 108 15.09 11.21 12.14
C GLU A 108 13.94 10.94 13.11
N HIS A 109 13.99 9.83 13.86
CA HIS A 109 12.91 9.39 14.76
C HIS A 109 12.58 10.39 15.88
N SER A 110 13.46 11.38 16.13
CA SER A 110 13.27 12.50 17.05
C SER A 110 12.31 13.57 16.51
N MET A 111 11.92 13.52 15.24
CA MET A 111 11.13 14.56 14.58
C MET A 111 9.62 14.36 14.77
N VAL A 112 9.18 14.49 16.02
CA VAL A 112 7.77 14.67 16.36
C VAL A 112 7.28 15.95 15.68
N GLY A 113 6.44 15.80 14.65
CA GLY A 113 5.84 16.94 13.93
C GLY A 113 5.81 16.81 12.41
N ILE A 114 6.67 16.00 11.77
CA ILE A 114 6.62 15.81 10.30
C ILE A 114 5.27 15.23 9.89
N MET A 115 4.85 14.12 10.52
CA MET A 115 3.56 13.48 10.19
C MET A 115 2.39 14.45 10.35
N ALA A 116 2.39 15.27 11.40
CA ALA A 116 1.35 16.29 11.61
C ALA A 116 1.41 17.37 10.51
N SER A 117 2.59 17.85 10.16
CA SER A 117 2.79 18.87 9.13
C SER A 117 2.45 18.39 7.71
N LEU A 118 2.63 17.09 7.44
CA LEU A 118 2.27 16.46 6.18
C LEU A 118 0.76 16.20 6.08
N THR A 119 0.14 15.73 7.16
CA THR A 119 -1.27 15.34 7.17
C THR A 119 -2.23 16.53 7.32
N ALA A 120 -1.79 17.63 7.94
CA ALA A 120 -2.60 18.84 8.10
C ALA A 120 -3.16 19.40 6.78
N PRO A 121 -2.37 19.69 5.73
CA PRO A 121 -2.90 20.19 4.47
C PRO A 121 -3.80 19.18 3.75
N LEU A 122 -3.55 17.87 3.90
CA LEU A 122 -4.41 16.84 3.32
C LEU A 122 -5.80 16.85 3.95
N ARG A 123 -5.87 17.02 5.28
CA ARG A 123 -7.14 17.17 6.00
C ARG A 123 -7.86 18.45 5.59
N ASP A 124 -7.17 19.57 5.48
CA ASP A 124 -7.80 20.86 5.20
C ASP A 124 -8.34 20.93 3.75
N CYS A 125 -7.85 20.08 2.84
CA CYS A 125 -8.32 19.94 1.46
C CYS A 125 -9.42 18.86 1.26
N GLN A 126 -9.95 18.24 2.32
CA GLN A 126 -11.13 17.38 2.22
C GLN A 126 -12.35 18.26 1.85
N HIS A 127 -12.77 18.19 0.59
CA HIS A 127 -13.95 18.89 0.06
C HIS A 127 -15.10 17.92 -0.20
#